data_AF-B4Q2R3-F1
#
_entry.id   AF-B4Q2R3-F1
#
_cell.length_a   1.000
_cell.length_b   1.000
_cell.length_c   1.000
_cell.angle_alpha   90.00
_cell.angle_beta   90.00
_cell.angle_gamma   90.00
#
_symmetry.space_group_name_H-M   'P 1'
#
loop_
_entity.id
_entity.type
_entity.pdbx_description
1 polymer ?
#
loop_
_entity_poly.entity_id
_entity_poly.type
_entity_poly.pdbx_seq_one_letter_code
_entity_poly.pdbx_strand_id
1 'polypeptide(L)'
;MQPMHRWILLLLLAGFPATGRTEDLLELSCSSDAQCAQFERGRCVDMACICTARGSGEQVPCAPLEERLKLTNIIGGTCPCPMPNAVCHTRWEQCLCSEGYVPSEDRRRCLPQVVQLGGSCEFQQQCRLADRFSSCIGNQCLCLNNFELQDGRCLAALQSSCLEDKDCGSCGASICLTKTKRCGCSKNFVHNHNMTKCIKGSAYGETCEHSSPCKVNLGADGQCLDHQCVCRSTHYPKRVANKVTKDVDDDHDEANKLEQITCVPIVPYGALCRHDRECRMQSMEQENATASTGHPMVCKWGECSCSETHRLEDNKCVFVENAAAHYQLGGFVAFVCFQFTMILY
;
A
#
# COMPACT_ATOMS: atom_id res chain seq x y z
N MET A 1 52.88 79.68 15.62
CA MET A 1 52.06 80.25 14.53
C MET A 1 50.82 79.38 14.37
N GLN A 2 49.67 80.05 14.33
CA GLN A 2 48.29 79.56 14.16
C GLN A 2 48.09 78.60 12.95
N PRO A 3 46.88 78.05 12.71
CA PRO A 3 46.01 77.22 13.55
C PRO A 3 45.31 76.14 12.65
N MET A 4 44.08 75.74 13.03
CA MET A 4 43.00 75.09 12.27
C MET A 4 42.74 73.63 12.73
N HIS A 5 41.81 73.38 13.66
CA HIS A 5 40.36 73.14 13.41
C HIS A 5 40.14 71.95 12.45
N ARG A 6 39.31 70.92 12.71
CA ARG A 6 38.12 70.83 13.57
C ARG A 6 37.54 69.37 13.41
N TRP A 7 36.71 68.94 14.37
CA TRP A 7 35.75 67.80 14.39
C TRP A 7 36.33 66.44 14.85
N ILE A 8 36.08 65.94 16.07
CA ILE A 8 34.85 65.50 16.76
C ILE A 8 34.39 64.08 16.37
N LEU A 9 34.50 63.17 17.36
CA LEU A 9 33.74 61.94 17.67
C LEU A 9 33.66 60.80 16.63
N LEU A 10 34.22 59.63 16.97
CA LEU A 10 33.45 58.48 17.50
C LEU A 10 34.33 57.27 17.84
N LEU A 11 34.06 56.70 19.01
CA LEU A 11 34.52 55.41 19.53
C LEU A 11 34.14 54.25 18.59
N LEU A 12 34.96 53.19 18.55
CA LEU A 12 34.59 51.82 18.96
C LEU A 12 35.69 50.79 18.61
N LEU A 13 36.23 50.18 19.67
CA LEU A 13 36.69 48.79 19.82
C LEU A 13 36.82 47.95 18.52
N ALA A 14 38.04 47.87 17.98
CA ALA A 14 38.42 46.81 17.07
C ALA A 14 38.88 45.58 17.89
N GLY A 15 37.93 44.66 18.12
CA GLY A 15 38.21 43.32 18.60
C GLY A 15 38.94 42.50 17.52
N PHE A 16 39.88 41.67 17.97
CA PHE A 16 40.66 40.74 17.17
C PHE A 16 39.75 39.73 16.42
N PRO A 17 40.04 39.38 15.14
CA PRO A 17 39.36 38.29 14.47
C PRO A 17 39.95 36.95 14.94
N ALA A 18 39.20 36.23 15.78
CA ALA A 18 39.40 34.79 15.95
C ALA A 18 38.88 34.10 14.68
N THR A 19 39.79 33.56 13.88
CA THR A 19 39.46 32.66 12.78
C THR A 19 39.15 31.29 13.37
N GLY A 20 37.88 31.06 13.68
CA GLY A 20 37.35 29.75 14.05
C GLY A 20 37.26 28.84 12.83
N ARG A 21 38.04 27.77 12.82
CA ARG A 21 37.66 26.49 12.21
C ARG A 21 37.75 25.44 13.30
N THR A 22 36.61 25.08 13.86
CA THR A 22 36.47 23.88 14.67
C THR A 22 35.50 22.97 13.93
N GLU A 23 36.05 21.87 13.41
CA GLU A 23 35.30 20.63 13.22
C GLU A 23 34.62 20.30 14.55
N ASP A 24 33.35 19.86 14.50
CA ASP A 24 32.56 19.44 15.66
C ASP A 24 33.21 18.22 16.33
N LEU A 25 34.27 18.46 17.09
CA LEU A 25 34.78 17.55 18.09
C LEU A 25 33.81 17.65 19.26
N LEU A 26 32.81 16.77 19.26
CA LEU A 26 31.83 16.62 20.34
C LEU A 26 32.60 16.44 21.66
N GLU A 27 32.78 17.51 22.44
CA GLU A 27 33.49 17.45 23.70
C GLU A 27 32.67 16.58 24.67
N LEU A 28 33.10 15.31 24.82
CA LEU A 28 32.56 14.31 25.75
C LEU A 28 32.80 14.66 27.23
N SER A 29 32.93 15.94 27.55
CA SER A 29 33.15 16.43 28.90
C SER A 29 31.87 16.33 29.74
N CYS A 30 32.01 15.98 31.01
CA CYS A 30 30.87 15.87 31.93
C CYS A 30 31.24 16.29 33.36
N SER A 31 30.26 16.72 34.13
CA SER A 31 30.33 16.97 35.57
C SER A 31 29.36 16.10 36.37
N SER A 32 28.45 15.40 35.69
CA SER A 32 27.52 14.45 36.31
C SER A 32 27.03 13.42 35.29
N ASP A 33 26.55 12.27 35.79
CA ASP A 33 25.96 11.21 34.96
C ASP A 33 24.77 11.70 34.12
N ALA A 34 24.06 12.75 34.56
CA ALA A 34 22.93 13.32 33.84
C ALA A 34 23.32 13.84 32.45
N GLN A 35 24.55 14.33 32.28
CA GLN A 35 25.06 14.83 30.99
C GLN A 35 25.45 13.70 30.03
N CYS A 36 25.73 12.50 30.56
CA CYS A 36 26.01 11.31 29.76
C CYS A 36 24.74 10.48 29.47
N ALA A 37 23.57 10.91 29.95
CA ALA A 37 22.29 10.21 29.78
C ALA A 37 21.78 10.20 28.33
N GLN A 38 22.42 10.94 27.42
CA GLN A 38 22.17 10.87 25.97
C GLN A 38 22.88 9.70 25.29
N PHE A 39 23.79 9.01 25.99
CA PHE A 39 24.53 7.86 25.48
C PHE A 39 24.09 6.57 26.17
N GLU A 40 24.12 5.47 25.44
CA GLU A 40 23.77 4.18 26.02
C GLU A 40 24.74 3.77 27.12
N ARG A 41 24.22 3.69 28.36
CA ARG A 41 25.01 3.31 29.54
C ARG A 41 26.25 4.19 29.72
N GLY A 42 26.12 5.46 29.31
CA GLY A 42 27.09 6.50 29.60
C GLY A 42 27.10 6.84 31.08
N ARG A 43 28.29 6.93 31.66
CA ARG A 43 28.54 7.46 33.00
C ARG A 43 29.63 8.49 32.95
N CYS A 44 29.57 9.45 33.85
CA CYS A 44 30.58 10.46 34.00
C CYS A 44 31.70 9.96 34.90
N VAL A 45 32.88 9.76 34.33
CA VAL A 45 34.08 9.31 35.04
C VAL A 45 35.23 10.21 34.63
N ASP A 46 35.93 10.80 35.59
CA ASP A 46 37.08 11.68 35.36
C ASP A 46 36.81 12.80 34.34
N MET A 47 35.64 13.44 34.49
CA MET A 47 35.14 14.49 33.61
C MET A 47 34.89 14.08 32.15
N ALA A 48 34.84 12.79 31.85
CA ALA A 48 34.53 12.26 30.53
C ALA A 48 33.36 11.27 30.56
N CYS A 49 32.50 11.30 29.54
CA CYS A 49 31.48 10.27 29.37
C CYS A 49 32.10 8.96 28.89
N ILE A 50 31.99 7.90 29.71
CA ILE A 50 32.45 6.55 29.39
C ILE A 50 31.23 5.63 29.21
N CYS A 51 31.25 4.81 28.16
CA CYS A 51 30.20 3.83 27.86
C CYS A 51 30.74 2.41 27.95
N THR A 52 29.91 1.46 28.40
CA THR A 52 30.34 0.07 28.67
C THR A 52 29.53 -0.98 27.89
N ALA A 53 30.17 -2.09 27.52
CA ALA A 53 29.56 -3.25 26.89
C ALA A 53 28.65 -4.03 27.86
N ARG A 54 27.65 -4.74 27.32
CA ARG A 54 26.61 -5.38 28.15
C ARG A 54 27.15 -6.67 28.73
N GLY A 55 27.24 -6.75 30.05
CA GLY A 55 27.64 -7.96 30.77
C GLY A 55 29.14 -8.14 31.01
N SER A 56 30.02 -7.40 30.32
CA SER A 56 31.48 -7.47 30.51
C SER A 56 32.10 -6.25 31.20
N GLY A 57 31.37 -5.12 31.30
CA GLY A 57 31.90 -3.88 31.89
C GLY A 57 33.01 -3.21 31.07
N GLU A 58 33.35 -3.78 29.91
CA GLU A 58 34.39 -3.31 29.01
C GLU A 58 34.01 -1.97 28.37
N GLN A 59 34.97 -1.05 28.24
CA GLN A 59 34.73 0.26 27.64
C GLN A 59 34.50 0.13 26.13
N VAL A 60 33.43 0.76 25.63
CA VAL A 60 33.09 0.81 24.21
C VAL A 60 32.84 2.26 23.78
N PRO A 61 32.95 2.58 22.48
CA PRO A 61 32.57 3.88 21.96
C PRO A 61 31.12 4.23 22.37
N CYS A 62 30.90 5.46 22.83
CA CYS A 62 29.58 5.92 23.22
C CYS A 62 28.68 6.10 22.00
N ALA A 63 27.55 5.39 21.98
CA ALA A 63 26.51 5.52 20.97
C ALA A 63 25.33 6.35 21.53
N PRO A 64 24.79 7.32 20.78
CA PRO A 64 23.61 8.08 21.20
C PRO A 64 22.40 7.18 21.41
N LEU A 65 21.65 7.38 22.50
CA LEU A 65 20.39 6.68 22.77
C LEU A 65 19.34 6.94 21.68
N GLU A 66 19.35 8.13 21.08
CA GLU A 66 18.44 8.53 20.00
C GLU A 66 18.59 7.67 18.74
N GLU A 67 19.78 7.13 18.46
CA GLU A 67 19.99 6.20 17.35
C GLU A 67 19.35 4.84 17.62
N ARG A 68 19.32 4.36 18.88
CA ARG A 68 18.58 3.13 19.24
C ARG A 68 17.08 3.37 19.35
N LEU A 69 16.64 4.49 19.94
CA LEU A 69 15.21 4.81 20.08
C LEU A 69 14.50 5.00 18.74
N LYS A 70 15.21 5.39 17.67
CA LYS A 70 14.68 5.50 16.30
C LYS A 70 14.58 4.16 15.54
N LEU A 71 15.23 3.10 16.02
CA LEU A 71 15.18 1.77 15.38
C LEU A 71 13.87 1.07 15.73
N THR A 72 12.81 1.44 15.02
CA THR A 72 11.58 0.65 15.01
C THR A 72 11.76 -0.53 14.05
N ASN A 73 11.48 -1.74 14.51
CA ASN A 73 11.38 -2.93 13.65
C ASN A 73 9.92 -3.18 13.23
N ILE A 74 9.17 -2.09 13.03
CA ILE A 74 7.75 -2.12 12.70
C ILE A 74 7.57 -1.34 11.40
N ILE A 75 6.91 -1.95 10.43
CA ILE A 75 6.50 -1.29 9.19
C ILE A 75 5.43 -0.23 9.51
N GLY A 76 5.66 0.99 9.05
CA GLY A 76 4.97 2.22 9.44
C GLY A 76 5.69 3.03 10.53
N GLY A 77 6.71 2.45 11.19
CA GLY A 77 7.51 3.14 12.21
C GLY A 77 8.61 4.04 11.63
N THR A 78 9.36 4.74 12.49
CA THR A 78 10.40 5.71 12.08
C THR A 78 11.63 5.06 11.48
N CYS A 79 12.27 5.78 10.56
CA CYS A 79 13.57 5.41 10.00
C CYS A 79 14.72 5.55 11.02
N PRO A 80 15.84 4.81 10.86
CA PRO A 80 16.18 3.89 9.76
C PRO A 80 15.47 2.52 9.85
N CYS A 81 15.31 1.86 8.70
CA CYS A 81 14.56 0.60 8.58
C CYS A 81 15.48 -0.63 8.63
N PRO A 82 15.60 -1.32 9.77
CA PRO A 82 16.54 -2.44 9.91
C PRO A 82 16.07 -3.74 9.23
N MET A 83 14.79 -3.82 8.83
CA MET A 83 14.18 -5.03 8.28
C MET A 83 14.55 -5.22 6.79
N PRO A 84 14.76 -6.47 6.33
CA PRO A 84 15.01 -6.73 4.92
C PRO A 84 13.78 -6.37 4.08
N ASN A 85 14.02 -5.89 2.86
CA ASN A 85 12.98 -5.44 1.92
C ASN A 85 12.08 -4.32 2.48
N ALA A 86 12.56 -3.58 3.49
CA ALA A 86 11.96 -2.33 3.92
C ALA A 86 12.81 -1.15 3.42
N VAL A 87 12.15 -0.07 3.02
CA VAL A 87 12.79 1.17 2.56
C VAL A 87 12.24 2.34 3.36
N CYS A 88 13.13 3.28 3.71
CA CYS A 88 12.73 4.53 4.35
C CYS A 88 12.05 5.44 3.32
N HIS A 89 10.81 5.84 3.59
CA HIS A 89 10.11 6.80 2.76
C HIS A 89 10.54 8.22 3.14
N THR A 90 11.24 8.90 2.24
CA THR A 90 11.87 10.21 2.49
C THR A 90 10.90 11.31 2.93
N ARG A 91 9.65 11.30 2.44
CA ARG A 91 8.65 12.33 2.78
C ARG A 91 8.11 12.25 4.22
N TRP A 92 8.00 11.05 4.78
CA TRP A 92 7.35 10.83 6.09
C TRP A 92 8.30 10.24 7.12
N GLU A 93 9.54 9.96 6.73
CA GLU A 93 10.55 9.32 7.57
C GLU A 93 10.05 8.01 8.20
N GLN A 94 9.26 7.25 7.43
CA GLN A 94 8.65 6.00 7.86
C GLN A 94 9.12 4.80 7.04
N CYS A 95 9.16 3.64 7.68
CA CYS A 95 9.51 2.37 7.06
C CYS A 95 8.34 1.77 6.31
N LEU A 96 8.52 1.51 5.01
CA LEU A 96 7.53 0.86 4.16
C LEU A 96 8.17 -0.32 3.43
N CYS A 97 7.42 -1.39 3.18
CA CYS A 97 7.92 -2.51 2.38
C CYS A 97 8.20 -2.07 0.94
N SER A 98 9.34 -2.50 0.39
CA SER A 98 9.74 -2.23 -0.99
C SER A 98 8.69 -2.75 -1.98
N GLU A 99 8.77 -2.28 -3.23
CA GLU A 99 7.87 -2.74 -4.28
C GLU A 99 7.87 -4.28 -4.40
N GLY A 100 6.69 -4.87 -4.55
CA GLY A 100 6.51 -6.33 -4.58
C GLY A 100 6.48 -7.01 -3.20
N TYR A 101 6.53 -6.24 -2.09
CA TYR A 101 6.43 -6.76 -0.73
C TYR A 101 5.29 -6.10 0.05
N VAL A 102 4.72 -6.85 0.99
CA VAL A 102 3.65 -6.41 1.89
C VAL A 102 4.05 -6.67 3.35
N PRO A 103 3.55 -5.86 4.31
CA PRO A 103 3.79 -6.11 5.72
C PRO A 103 3.22 -7.47 6.16
N SER A 104 3.93 -8.19 7.03
CA SER A 104 3.38 -9.31 7.79
C SER A 104 2.26 -8.85 8.75
N GLU A 105 1.53 -9.81 9.33
CA GLU A 105 0.40 -9.52 10.22
C GLU A 105 0.86 -8.70 11.45
N ASP A 106 2.03 -9.05 12.00
CA ASP A 106 2.67 -8.34 13.11
C ASP A 106 3.42 -7.07 12.67
N ARG A 107 3.43 -6.76 11.36
CA ARG A 107 4.17 -5.66 10.72
C ARG A 107 5.68 -5.66 10.99
N ARG A 108 6.28 -6.79 11.35
CA ARG A 108 7.74 -6.87 11.65
C ARG A 108 8.58 -7.35 10.48
N ARG A 109 7.93 -7.81 9.40
CA ARG A 109 8.58 -8.37 8.22
C ARG A 109 7.91 -7.83 6.97
N CYS A 110 8.68 -7.75 5.89
CA CYS A 110 8.17 -7.54 4.54
C CYS A 110 8.15 -8.88 3.82
N LEU A 111 6.94 -9.37 3.53
CA LEU A 111 6.68 -10.64 2.86
C LEU A 111 6.49 -10.42 1.37
N PRO A 112 6.90 -11.35 0.50
CA PRO A 112 6.61 -11.27 -0.93
C PRO A 112 5.10 -11.13 -1.15
N GLN A 113 4.68 -10.15 -1.95
CA GLN A 113 3.27 -9.92 -2.25
C GLN A 113 2.66 -11.08 -3.05
N VAL A 114 3.47 -11.75 -3.87
CA VAL A 114 3.06 -12.88 -4.71
C VAL A 114 3.95 -14.07 -4.41
N VAL A 115 3.34 -15.24 -4.16
CA VAL A 115 4.04 -16.49 -3.86
C VAL A 115 3.53 -17.57 -4.79
N GLN A 116 4.46 -18.26 -5.47
CA GLN A 116 4.15 -19.35 -6.39
C GLN A 116 3.61 -20.59 -5.65
N LEU A 117 2.91 -21.47 -6.37
CA LEU A 117 2.41 -22.74 -5.83
C LEU A 117 3.55 -23.58 -5.19
N GLY A 118 3.28 -24.14 -4.01
CA GLY A 118 4.25 -24.83 -3.16
C GLY A 118 5.13 -23.91 -2.31
N GLY A 119 5.13 -22.59 -2.55
CA GLY A 119 5.86 -21.61 -1.75
C GLY A 119 5.20 -21.33 -0.40
N SER A 120 5.98 -20.78 0.55
CA SER A 120 5.47 -20.43 1.88
C SER A 120 4.71 -19.11 1.88
N CYS A 121 3.55 -19.09 2.54
CA CYS A 121 2.64 -17.96 2.60
C CYS A 121 2.14 -17.72 4.02
N GLU A 122 1.69 -16.49 4.26
CA GLU A 122 1.02 -16.04 5.48
C GLU A 122 -0.43 -15.63 5.17
N PHE A 123 -0.66 -15.02 4.00
CA PHE A 123 -1.97 -14.55 3.55
C PHE A 123 -2.46 -15.30 2.32
N GLN A 124 -3.79 -15.50 2.26
CA GLN A 124 -4.45 -16.11 1.09
C GLN A 124 -4.17 -15.32 -0.20
N GLN A 125 -4.07 -13.99 -0.10
CA GLN A 125 -3.84 -13.10 -1.25
C GLN A 125 -2.50 -13.38 -1.95
N GLN A 126 -1.46 -13.78 -1.20
CA GLN A 126 -0.15 -14.07 -1.78
C GLN A 126 -0.21 -15.18 -2.83
N CYS A 127 -1.00 -16.21 -2.55
CA CYS A 127 -1.23 -17.32 -3.46
C CYS A 127 -2.20 -16.93 -4.58
N ARG A 128 -3.30 -16.24 -4.24
CA ARG A 128 -4.34 -15.84 -5.20
C ARG A 128 -3.85 -14.92 -6.32
N LEU A 129 -2.84 -14.11 -6.03
CA LEU A 129 -2.19 -13.27 -7.04
C LEU A 129 -1.31 -14.07 -8.01
N ALA A 130 -0.76 -15.21 -7.58
CA ALA A 130 -0.04 -16.13 -8.46
C ALA A 130 -1.00 -17.01 -9.27
N ASP A 131 -1.98 -17.62 -8.59
CA ASP A 131 -3.04 -18.41 -9.21
C ASP A 131 -4.38 -18.19 -8.47
N ARG A 132 -5.39 -17.74 -9.21
CA ARG A 132 -6.73 -17.39 -8.69
C ARG A 132 -7.48 -18.55 -8.02
N PHE A 133 -7.09 -19.79 -8.32
CA PHE A 133 -7.66 -21.01 -7.73
C PHE A 133 -6.76 -21.64 -6.68
N SER A 134 -5.86 -20.85 -6.09
CA SER A 134 -5.01 -21.24 -4.98
C SER A 134 -5.35 -20.50 -3.69
N SER A 135 -4.90 -21.05 -2.56
CA SER A 135 -5.03 -20.45 -1.24
C SER A 135 -3.84 -20.84 -0.37
N CYS A 136 -3.60 -20.03 0.66
CA CYS A 136 -2.64 -20.37 1.69
C CYS A 136 -3.26 -21.42 2.62
N ILE A 137 -2.77 -22.65 2.56
CA ILE A 137 -3.25 -23.80 3.34
C ILE A 137 -2.02 -24.41 4.04
N GLY A 138 -2.02 -24.42 5.37
CA GLY A 138 -0.87 -24.93 6.15
C GLY A 138 0.42 -24.16 5.88
N ASN A 139 0.34 -22.83 5.73
CA ASN A 139 1.46 -21.93 5.38
C ASN A 139 2.12 -22.21 4.02
N GLN A 140 1.43 -22.92 3.12
CA GLN A 140 1.87 -23.16 1.74
C GLN A 140 0.78 -22.79 0.72
N CYS A 141 1.20 -22.28 -0.44
CA CYS A 141 0.30 -22.00 -1.53
C CYS A 141 -0.10 -23.29 -2.24
N LEU A 142 -1.34 -23.73 -2.03
CA LEU A 142 -1.89 -24.96 -2.60
C LEU A 142 -3.15 -24.65 -3.41
N CYS A 143 -3.48 -25.53 -4.35
CA CYS A 143 -4.73 -25.44 -5.10
C CYS A 143 -5.94 -25.62 -4.16
N LEU A 144 -7.03 -24.92 -4.48
CA LEU A 144 -8.31 -25.11 -3.80
C LEU A 144 -8.88 -26.51 -4.07
N ASN A 145 -9.84 -26.93 -3.24
CA ASN A 145 -10.57 -28.17 -3.45
C ASN A 145 -11.17 -28.22 -4.86
N ASN A 146 -11.11 -29.39 -5.49
CA ASN A 146 -11.53 -29.64 -6.87
C ASN A 146 -10.64 -28.96 -7.94
N PHE A 147 -9.48 -28.43 -7.56
CA PHE A 147 -8.45 -27.99 -8.48
C PHE A 147 -7.17 -28.80 -8.24
N GLU A 148 -6.46 -29.08 -9.32
CA GLU A 148 -5.28 -29.93 -9.33
C GLU A 148 -4.10 -29.20 -9.95
N LEU A 149 -2.90 -29.47 -9.42
CA LEU A 149 -1.67 -28.85 -9.88
C LEU A 149 -1.17 -29.53 -11.17
N GLN A 150 -1.29 -28.82 -12.28
CA GLN A 150 -0.78 -29.21 -13.59
C GLN A 150 0.05 -28.07 -14.17
N ASP A 151 1.30 -28.33 -14.55
CA ASP A 151 2.21 -27.37 -15.17
C ASP A 151 2.32 -26.02 -14.42
N GLY A 152 2.37 -26.09 -13.09
CA GLY A 152 2.49 -24.91 -12.23
C GLY A 152 1.20 -24.08 -12.10
N ARG A 153 0.04 -24.64 -12.47
CA ARG A 153 -1.27 -23.98 -12.37
C ARG A 153 -2.31 -24.89 -11.72
N CYS A 154 -3.31 -24.27 -11.13
CA CYS A 154 -4.46 -24.96 -10.56
C CYS A 154 -5.56 -25.11 -11.63
N LEU A 155 -5.72 -26.30 -12.19
CA LEU A 155 -6.76 -26.62 -13.17
C LEU A 155 -7.96 -27.28 -12.50
N ALA A 156 -9.16 -26.90 -12.89
CA ALA A 156 -10.38 -27.48 -12.35
C ALA A 156 -10.46 -28.96 -12.72
N ALA A 157 -10.59 -29.85 -11.74
CA ALA A 157 -10.74 -31.27 -11.96
C ALA A 157 -12.22 -31.66 -12.01
N LEU A 158 -12.55 -32.56 -12.94
CA LEU A 158 -13.86 -33.17 -13.09
C LEU A 158 -13.93 -34.50 -12.31
N GLN A 159 -15.12 -35.08 -12.26
CA GLN A 159 -15.35 -36.39 -11.66
C GLN A 159 -15.00 -37.56 -12.60
N SER A 160 -14.95 -37.33 -13.91
CA SER A 160 -14.60 -38.35 -14.90
C SER A 160 -13.12 -38.75 -14.81
N SER A 161 -12.85 -40.05 -14.93
CA SER A 161 -11.50 -40.60 -14.99
C SER A 161 -11.01 -40.69 -16.43
N CYS A 162 -9.70 -40.65 -16.64
CA CYS A 162 -9.06 -40.71 -17.96
C CYS A 162 -7.67 -41.35 -17.90
N LEU A 163 -7.23 -41.86 -19.05
CA LEU A 163 -5.85 -42.28 -19.31
C LEU A 163 -5.16 -41.33 -20.28
N GLU A 164 -5.92 -40.84 -21.28
CA GLU A 164 -5.46 -39.91 -22.31
C GLU A 164 -6.46 -38.76 -22.49
N ASP A 165 -6.03 -37.65 -23.09
CA ASP A 165 -6.87 -36.46 -23.31
C ASP A 165 -8.15 -36.78 -24.12
N LYS A 166 -8.08 -37.78 -25.01
CA LYS A 166 -9.20 -38.22 -25.84
C LYS A 166 -10.38 -38.74 -25.02
N ASP A 167 -10.12 -39.32 -23.84
CA ASP A 167 -11.16 -39.84 -22.95
C ASP A 167 -12.06 -38.71 -22.41
N CYS A 168 -11.53 -37.48 -22.38
CA CYS A 168 -12.23 -36.30 -21.87
C CYS A 168 -13.00 -35.53 -22.96
N GLY A 169 -12.95 -35.93 -24.23
CA GLY A 169 -13.53 -35.16 -25.35
C GLY A 169 -15.02 -34.81 -25.21
N SER A 170 -15.79 -35.58 -24.45
CA SER A 170 -17.23 -35.32 -24.19
C SER A 170 -17.50 -34.28 -23.10
N CYS A 171 -16.48 -33.89 -22.32
CA CYS A 171 -16.58 -32.95 -21.20
C CYS A 171 -16.34 -31.48 -21.62
N GLY A 172 -16.23 -31.20 -22.92
CA GLY A 172 -15.93 -29.87 -23.46
C GLY A 172 -14.44 -29.58 -23.49
N ALA A 173 -14.03 -28.34 -23.20
CA ALA A 173 -12.62 -27.91 -23.18
C ALA A 173 -11.84 -28.53 -22.01
N SER A 174 -11.53 -29.82 -22.13
CA SER A 174 -10.94 -30.63 -21.06
C SER A 174 -9.76 -31.47 -21.55
N ILE A 175 -8.86 -31.77 -20.61
CA ILE A 175 -7.62 -32.53 -20.80
C ILE A 175 -7.52 -33.59 -19.70
N CYS A 176 -6.66 -34.59 -19.87
CA CYS A 176 -6.41 -35.60 -18.86
C CYS A 176 -5.32 -35.16 -17.89
N LEU A 177 -5.66 -34.99 -16.62
CA LEU A 177 -4.73 -34.66 -15.55
C LEU A 177 -3.95 -35.93 -15.17
N THR A 178 -2.78 -36.10 -15.77
CA THR A 178 -2.01 -37.36 -15.74
C THR A 178 -1.65 -37.85 -14.33
N LYS A 179 -1.46 -36.93 -13.36
CA LYS A 179 -1.15 -37.24 -11.96
C LYS A 179 -2.33 -37.86 -11.21
N THR A 180 -3.55 -37.37 -11.43
CA THR A 180 -4.75 -37.81 -10.72
C THR A 180 -5.62 -38.75 -11.54
N LYS A 181 -5.30 -38.94 -12.83
CA LYS A 181 -6.06 -39.78 -13.78
C LYS A 181 -7.53 -39.33 -13.88
N ARG A 182 -7.76 -38.03 -13.78
CA ARG A 182 -9.07 -37.39 -13.90
C ARG A 182 -9.07 -36.37 -15.03
N CYS A 183 -10.20 -36.21 -15.70
CA CYS A 183 -10.38 -35.12 -16.63
C CYS A 183 -10.31 -33.79 -15.87
N GLY A 184 -9.72 -32.78 -16.48
CA GLY A 184 -9.65 -31.43 -15.95
C GLY A 184 -9.90 -30.41 -17.03
N CYS A 185 -10.27 -29.20 -16.65
CA CYS A 185 -10.55 -28.14 -17.59
C CYS A 185 -9.27 -27.46 -18.07
N SER A 186 -9.26 -27.11 -19.36
CA SER A 186 -8.19 -26.35 -19.98
C SER A 186 -8.07 -24.95 -19.37
N LYS A 187 -6.98 -24.24 -19.67
CA LYS A 187 -6.75 -22.84 -19.24
C LYS A 187 -8.00 -21.98 -19.54
N ASN A 188 -8.41 -21.18 -18.56
CA ASN A 188 -9.58 -20.28 -18.62
C ASN A 188 -10.96 -20.97 -18.64
N PHE A 189 -11.01 -22.29 -18.44
CA PHE A 189 -12.25 -23.03 -18.20
C PHE A 189 -12.29 -23.58 -16.78
N VAL A 190 -13.49 -23.72 -16.24
CA VAL A 190 -13.74 -24.29 -14.92
C VAL A 190 -14.86 -25.32 -15.01
N HIS A 191 -15.00 -26.15 -14.00
CA HIS A 191 -16.09 -27.13 -13.96
C HIS A 191 -17.46 -26.44 -13.77
N ASN A 192 -18.53 -27.02 -14.30
CA ASN A 192 -19.90 -26.63 -13.95
C ASN A 192 -20.24 -27.01 -12.49
N HIS A 193 -21.42 -26.62 -12.01
CA HIS A 193 -21.85 -26.92 -10.63
C HIS A 193 -21.74 -28.42 -10.30
N ASN A 194 -22.07 -29.29 -11.26
CA ASN A 194 -22.06 -30.74 -11.07
C ASN A 194 -20.70 -31.42 -11.36
N MET A 195 -19.65 -30.66 -11.68
CA MET A 195 -18.31 -31.17 -11.99
C MET A 195 -18.23 -32.19 -13.15
N THR A 196 -19.11 -32.06 -14.14
CA THR A 196 -19.23 -32.97 -15.30
C THR A 196 -18.75 -32.37 -16.62
N LYS A 197 -18.75 -31.04 -16.75
CA LYS A 197 -18.36 -30.33 -17.97
C LYS A 197 -17.54 -29.09 -17.66
N CYS A 198 -16.70 -28.72 -18.62
CA CYS A 198 -15.94 -27.48 -18.57
C CYS A 198 -16.73 -26.33 -19.21
N ILE A 199 -16.90 -25.26 -18.45
CA ILE A 199 -17.59 -24.03 -18.84
C ILE A 199 -16.61 -22.86 -18.83
N LYS A 200 -16.88 -21.87 -19.70
CA LYS A 200 -16.09 -20.65 -19.80
C LYS A 200 -16.32 -19.78 -18.56
N GLY A 201 -15.33 -18.96 -18.21
CA GLY A 201 -15.49 -17.92 -17.20
C GLY A 201 -16.62 -16.93 -17.51
N SER A 202 -17.33 -16.51 -16.47
CA SER A 202 -18.43 -15.53 -16.54
C SER A 202 -17.93 -14.13 -16.16
N ALA A 203 -18.33 -13.11 -16.91
CA ALA A 203 -17.99 -11.71 -16.65
C ALA A 203 -18.87 -11.10 -15.54
N TYR A 204 -18.57 -9.86 -15.15
CA TYR A 204 -19.33 -9.14 -14.11
C TYR A 204 -20.79 -8.94 -14.55
N GLY A 205 -21.74 -9.25 -13.66
CA GLY A 205 -23.18 -9.16 -13.92
C GLY A 205 -23.76 -10.31 -14.76
N GLU A 206 -22.92 -11.21 -15.30
CA GLU A 206 -23.40 -12.38 -16.01
C GLU A 206 -23.99 -13.43 -15.07
N THR A 207 -24.84 -14.29 -15.62
CA THR A 207 -25.49 -15.35 -14.86
C THR A 207 -24.48 -16.42 -14.40
N CYS A 208 -24.69 -16.92 -13.19
CA CYS A 208 -23.85 -17.96 -12.61
C CYS A 208 -24.66 -18.89 -11.69
N GLU A 209 -24.16 -20.11 -11.55
CA GLU A 209 -24.70 -21.11 -10.60
C GLU A 209 -23.82 -21.22 -9.35
N HIS A 210 -22.52 -20.94 -9.49
CA HIS A 210 -21.54 -21.02 -8.41
C HIS A 210 -20.36 -20.08 -8.73
N SER A 211 -19.46 -19.88 -7.77
CA SER A 211 -18.44 -18.81 -7.86
C SER A 211 -17.26 -19.10 -8.79
N SER A 212 -16.99 -20.36 -9.16
CA SER A 212 -15.80 -20.70 -9.95
C SER A 212 -15.74 -20.00 -11.33
N PRO A 213 -16.84 -19.91 -12.11
CA PRO A 213 -16.84 -19.20 -13.39
C PRO A 213 -16.57 -17.70 -13.23
N CYS A 214 -17.13 -17.07 -12.19
CA CYS A 214 -16.89 -15.66 -11.90
C CYS A 214 -15.41 -15.38 -11.62
N LYS A 215 -14.72 -16.31 -10.93
CA LYS A 215 -13.31 -16.12 -10.57
C LYS A 215 -12.38 -16.05 -11.77
N VAL A 216 -12.73 -16.72 -12.88
CA VAL A 216 -11.90 -16.75 -14.10
C VAL A 216 -11.67 -15.32 -14.62
N ASN A 217 -12.73 -14.53 -14.71
CA ASN A 217 -12.71 -13.20 -15.31
C ASN A 217 -12.57 -12.07 -14.27
N LEU A 218 -13.13 -12.25 -13.06
CA LEU A 218 -13.13 -11.22 -12.03
C LEU A 218 -11.93 -11.33 -11.06
N GLY A 219 -11.12 -12.37 -11.18
CA GLY A 219 -10.07 -12.70 -10.21
C GLY A 219 -10.59 -13.53 -9.03
N ALA A 220 -9.69 -13.90 -8.11
CA ALA A 220 -9.99 -14.85 -7.03
C ALA A 220 -11.14 -14.45 -6.11
N ASP A 221 -11.47 -13.15 -6.08
CA ASP A 221 -12.47 -12.53 -5.21
C ASP A 221 -13.82 -12.28 -5.92
N GLY A 222 -13.98 -12.78 -7.15
CA GLY A 222 -15.28 -12.92 -7.81
C GLY A 222 -16.13 -14.00 -7.14
N GLN A 223 -17.42 -13.71 -6.96
CA GLN A 223 -18.38 -14.63 -6.36
C GLN A 223 -19.72 -14.61 -7.10
N CYS A 224 -20.41 -15.73 -7.06
CA CYS A 224 -21.79 -15.81 -7.52
C CYS A 224 -22.73 -15.44 -6.37
N LEU A 225 -23.42 -14.32 -6.49
CA LEU A 225 -24.41 -13.85 -5.54
C LEU A 225 -25.69 -13.53 -6.30
N ASP A 226 -26.84 -14.03 -5.83
CA ASP A 226 -28.13 -13.84 -6.49
C ASP A 226 -28.11 -14.22 -7.99
N HIS A 227 -27.43 -15.33 -8.30
CA HIS A 227 -27.21 -15.85 -9.65
C HIS A 227 -26.46 -14.90 -10.59
N GLN A 228 -25.76 -13.90 -10.05
CA GLN A 228 -24.93 -12.98 -10.83
C GLN A 228 -23.49 -12.94 -10.32
N CYS A 229 -22.54 -12.82 -11.25
CA CYS A 229 -21.15 -12.65 -10.90
C CYS A 229 -20.88 -11.24 -10.40
N VAL A 230 -20.53 -11.13 -9.12
CA VAL A 230 -20.22 -9.86 -8.45
C VAL A 230 -18.88 -9.97 -7.72
N CYS A 231 -18.36 -8.82 -7.28
CA CYS A 231 -17.23 -8.81 -6.36
C CYS A 231 -17.68 -9.17 -4.95
N ARG A 232 -16.79 -9.81 -4.19
CA ARG A 232 -16.97 -9.96 -2.74
C ARG A 232 -17.14 -8.59 -2.08
N SER A 233 -17.88 -8.52 -0.97
CA SER A 233 -18.17 -7.28 -0.24
C SER A 233 -16.95 -6.44 0.18
N THR A 234 -15.76 -7.05 0.28
CA THR A 234 -14.50 -6.36 0.59
C THR A 234 -13.77 -5.84 -0.66
N HIS A 235 -14.38 -5.96 -1.83
CA HIS A 235 -13.81 -5.62 -3.13
C HIS A 235 -14.82 -4.80 -3.94
N TYR A 236 -14.31 -3.94 -4.82
CA TYR A 236 -15.11 -3.17 -5.75
C TYR A 236 -14.74 -3.53 -7.20
N PRO A 237 -15.69 -3.42 -8.16
CA PRO A 237 -15.41 -3.67 -9.57
C PRO A 237 -14.58 -2.53 -10.17
N LYS A 238 -13.47 -2.86 -10.81
CA LYS A 238 -12.59 -1.92 -11.52
C LYS A 238 -12.44 -2.34 -12.98
N ARG A 239 -12.51 -1.37 -13.90
CA ARG A 239 -12.19 -1.59 -15.32
C ARG A 239 -10.68 -1.66 -15.52
N VAL A 240 -10.24 -2.66 -16.26
CA VAL A 240 -8.84 -2.83 -16.66
C VAL A 240 -8.79 -3.06 -18.17
N ALA A 241 -7.81 -2.44 -18.83
CA ALA A 241 -7.55 -2.70 -20.23
C ALA A 241 -7.10 -4.17 -20.39
N ASN A 242 -7.70 -4.90 -21.34
CA ASN A 242 -7.26 -6.24 -21.68
C ASN A 242 -5.77 -6.21 -22.07
N LYS A 243 -4.92 -6.78 -21.22
CA LYS A 243 -3.55 -7.13 -21.62
C LYS A 243 -3.70 -8.38 -22.47
N VAL A 244 -3.90 -8.20 -23.78
CA VAL A 244 -3.83 -9.27 -24.77
C VAL A 244 -2.51 -9.99 -24.51
N THR A 245 -2.58 -11.21 -23.99
CA THR A 245 -1.42 -12.10 -23.99
C THR A 245 -1.09 -12.29 -25.46
N LYS A 246 0.01 -11.68 -25.92
CA LYS A 246 0.65 -12.04 -27.19
C LYS A 246 1.15 -13.47 -27.05
N ASP A 247 0.23 -14.42 -27.12
CA ASP A 247 0.56 -15.79 -27.43
C ASP A 247 0.42 -15.88 -28.96
N VAL A 248 1.49 -16.35 -29.58
CA VAL A 248 1.81 -16.29 -31.01
C VAL A 248 0.76 -17.04 -31.87
N ASP A 249 0.54 -16.50 -33.07
CA ASP A 249 -0.26 -17.00 -34.22
C ASP A 249 -1.79 -16.86 -34.16
N ASP A 250 -2.30 -15.66 -34.45
CA ASP A 250 -3.38 -15.50 -35.44
C ASP A 250 -3.34 -14.08 -36.02
N ASP A 251 -3.19 -13.99 -37.34
CA ASP A 251 -3.14 -12.75 -38.12
C ASP A 251 -4.57 -12.40 -38.55
N HIS A 252 -4.91 -11.12 -38.50
CA HIS A 252 -6.25 -10.50 -38.71
C HIS A 252 -7.24 -10.55 -37.53
N ASP A 253 -7.23 -9.49 -36.71
CA ASP A 253 -8.32 -8.49 -36.74
C ASP A 253 -8.06 -7.34 -35.75
N GLU A 254 -8.19 -6.11 -36.26
CA GLU A 254 -8.30 -4.86 -35.50
C GLU A 254 -9.63 -4.87 -34.73
N ALA A 255 -9.71 -5.63 -33.64
CA ALA A 255 -10.91 -5.78 -32.83
C ALA A 255 -10.68 -5.21 -31.42
N ASN A 256 -11.20 -3.99 -31.24
CA ASN A 256 -11.79 -3.45 -30.02
C ASN A 256 -11.13 -3.92 -28.70
N LYS A 257 -10.30 -3.07 -28.08
CA LYS A 257 -9.78 -3.27 -26.71
C LYS A 257 -10.95 -3.35 -25.72
N LEU A 258 -11.57 -4.51 -25.59
CA LEU A 258 -12.63 -4.75 -24.63
C LEU A 258 -12.05 -4.52 -23.23
N GLU A 259 -12.58 -3.54 -22.52
CA GLU A 259 -12.27 -3.34 -21.11
C GLU A 259 -12.89 -4.49 -20.32
N GLN A 260 -12.09 -5.14 -19.47
CA GLN A 260 -12.58 -6.20 -18.58
C GLN A 260 -12.75 -5.65 -17.17
N ILE A 261 -13.79 -6.12 -16.47
CA ILE A 261 -14.00 -5.79 -15.06
C ILE A 261 -13.27 -6.83 -14.21
N THR A 262 -12.48 -6.37 -13.25
CA THR A 262 -11.83 -7.21 -12.23
C THR A 262 -12.19 -6.71 -10.84
N CYS A 263 -12.20 -7.60 -9.85
CA CYS A 263 -12.42 -7.23 -8.45
C CYS A 263 -11.10 -6.76 -7.82
N VAL A 264 -11.14 -5.58 -7.20
CA VAL A 264 -9.98 -4.97 -6.52
C VAL A 264 -10.33 -4.73 -5.05
N PRO A 265 -9.41 -4.99 -4.10
CA PRO A 265 -9.68 -4.79 -2.68
C PRO A 265 -10.09 -3.34 -2.37
N ILE A 266 -11.07 -3.18 -1.49
CA ILE A 266 -11.40 -1.89 -0.90
C ILE A 266 -10.26 -1.49 0.02
N VAL A 267 -9.78 -0.25 -0.12
CA VAL A 267 -8.70 0.29 0.70
C VAL A 267 -9.30 0.81 2.01
N PRO A 268 -8.96 0.22 3.17
CA PRO A 268 -9.50 0.68 4.45
C PRO A 268 -8.81 1.97 4.91
N TYR A 269 -9.49 2.72 5.78
CA TYR A 269 -8.87 3.82 6.53
C TYR A 269 -7.68 3.31 7.35
N GLY A 270 -6.58 4.08 7.39
CA GLY A 270 -5.35 3.69 8.07
C GLY A 270 -4.49 2.65 7.32
N ALA A 271 -4.86 2.30 6.08
CA ALA A 271 -4.00 1.49 5.23
C ALA A 271 -2.68 2.24 4.93
N LEU A 272 -1.56 1.53 4.94
CA LEU A 272 -0.28 2.12 4.57
C LEU A 272 -0.28 2.53 3.09
N CYS A 273 0.32 3.68 2.79
CA CYS A 273 0.36 4.24 1.44
C CYS A 273 1.67 4.98 1.14
N ARG A 274 2.05 5.00 -0.13
CA ARG A 274 3.14 5.83 -0.67
C ARG A 274 2.66 7.00 -1.52
N HIS A 275 1.42 6.94 -2.01
CA HIS A 275 0.86 7.95 -2.89
C HIS A 275 -0.65 7.98 -2.71
N ASP A 276 -1.28 9.13 -2.93
CA ASP A 276 -2.74 9.25 -2.86
C ASP A 276 -3.47 8.23 -3.73
N ARG A 277 -2.90 7.87 -4.89
CA ARG A 277 -3.49 6.87 -5.80
C ARG A 277 -3.68 5.49 -5.16
N GLU A 278 -2.90 5.15 -4.14
CA GLU A 278 -3.04 3.89 -3.40
C GLU A 278 -4.23 3.93 -2.43
N CYS A 279 -4.72 5.12 -2.09
CA CYS A 279 -5.92 5.32 -1.29
C CYS A 279 -7.18 5.56 -2.13
N ARG A 280 -7.05 5.65 -3.46
CA ARG A 280 -8.16 5.99 -4.36
C ARG A 280 -8.85 4.74 -4.87
N MET A 281 -10.16 4.64 -4.64
CA MET A 281 -11.03 3.65 -5.27
C MET A 281 -11.54 4.22 -6.61
N GLN A 282 -11.21 3.56 -7.72
CA GLN A 282 -11.68 3.92 -9.06
C GLN A 282 -12.93 3.09 -9.39
N SER A 283 -14.10 3.50 -8.85
CA SER A 283 -15.37 2.83 -9.15
C SER A 283 -15.78 3.06 -10.61
N MET A 284 -16.52 2.11 -11.19
CA MET A 284 -16.99 2.12 -12.58
C MET A 284 -17.83 3.34 -12.98
N GLU A 285 -18.37 4.09 -12.02
CA GLU A 285 -19.27 5.22 -12.24
C GLU A 285 -18.59 6.59 -12.04
N GLN A 286 -17.29 6.61 -11.73
CA GLN A 286 -16.67 7.76 -11.06
C GLN A 286 -15.50 8.38 -11.84
N GLU A 287 -15.57 8.39 -13.17
CA GLU A 287 -14.67 9.22 -13.99
C GLU A 287 -15.17 10.66 -14.14
N ASN A 288 -16.48 10.92 -14.02
CA ASN A 288 -17.05 12.26 -14.25
C ASN A 288 -17.56 13.00 -12.99
N ALA A 289 -17.73 12.32 -11.85
CA ALA A 289 -18.32 12.91 -10.63
C ALA A 289 -17.31 13.43 -9.60
N THR A 290 -16.08 12.91 -9.58
CA THR A 290 -15.01 13.29 -8.63
C THR A 290 -14.27 14.57 -9.01
N ALA A 291 -14.55 15.12 -10.20
CA ALA A 291 -13.97 16.40 -10.63
C ALA A 291 -14.47 17.59 -9.81
N SER A 292 -15.64 17.51 -9.15
CA SER A 292 -16.22 18.62 -8.40
C SER A 292 -16.10 18.52 -6.87
N THR A 293 -15.99 17.31 -6.29
CA THR A 293 -16.02 17.10 -4.82
C THR A 293 -14.69 16.59 -4.21
N GLY A 294 -13.68 16.37 -5.05
CA GLY A 294 -12.38 15.83 -4.62
C GLY A 294 -12.43 14.33 -4.29
N HIS A 295 -11.27 13.69 -4.16
CA HIS A 295 -11.20 12.26 -3.83
C HIS A 295 -11.48 12.05 -2.32
N PRO A 296 -12.22 11.00 -1.90
CA PRO A 296 -12.56 10.80 -0.49
C PRO A 296 -11.37 10.54 0.44
N MET A 297 -10.34 9.85 -0.07
CA MET A 297 -9.17 9.45 0.71
C MET A 297 -7.87 9.89 0.01
N VAL A 298 -6.90 10.30 0.83
CA VAL A 298 -5.57 10.77 0.44
C VAL A 298 -4.52 10.16 1.37
N CYS A 299 -3.27 10.11 0.90
CA CYS A 299 -2.18 9.56 1.69
C CYS A 299 -1.59 10.67 2.59
N LYS A 300 -1.84 10.59 3.90
CA LYS A 300 -1.32 11.53 4.90
C LYS A 300 -0.48 10.77 5.92
N TRP A 301 0.76 11.22 6.11
CA TRP A 301 1.73 10.61 7.03
C TRP A 301 1.90 9.09 6.84
N GLY A 302 1.97 8.65 5.58
CA GLY A 302 2.16 7.24 5.21
C GLY A 302 0.92 6.36 5.40
N GLU A 303 -0.22 6.93 5.77
CA GLU A 303 -1.49 6.22 5.96
C GLU A 303 -2.65 6.87 5.18
N CYS A 304 -3.58 6.04 4.72
CA CYS A 304 -4.77 6.50 4.04
C CYS A 304 -5.74 7.16 5.02
N SER A 305 -5.98 8.45 4.82
CA SER A 305 -6.83 9.29 5.66
C SER A 305 -7.89 9.99 4.81
N CYS A 306 -8.97 10.47 5.43
CA CYS A 306 -9.98 11.26 4.72
C CYS A 306 -9.37 12.57 4.20
N SER A 307 -9.82 12.98 3.01
CA SER A 307 -9.50 14.29 2.47
C SER A 307 -10.19 15.40 3.27
N GLU A 308 -9.77 16.65 3.04
CA GLU A 308 -10.29 17.80 3.82
C GLU A 308 -11.78 18.07 3.59
N THR A 309 -12.34 17.58 2.49
CA THR A 309 -13.77 17.68 2.17
C THR A 309 -14.61 16.52 2.72
N HIS A 310 -13.98 15.57 3.43
CA HIS A 310 -14.64 14.37 3.93
C HIS A 310 -14.39 14.15 5.43
N ARG A 311 -15.41 13.66 6.13
CA ARG A 311 -15.33 13.26 7.55
C ARG A 311 -15.36 11.75 7.66
N LEU A 312 -14.65 11.20 8.64
CA LEU A 312 -14.69 9.78 8.97
C LEU A 312 -15.99 9.46 9.73
N GLU A 313 -16.82 8.57 9.16
CA GLU A 313 -18.02 7.99 9.76
C GLU A 313 -18.05 6.49 9.46
N ASP A 314 -18.18 5.65 10.49
CA ASP A 314 -18.21 4.18 10.35
C ASP A 314 -17.09 3.60 9.46
N ASN A 315 -15.85 4.06 9.68
CA ASN A 315 -14.66 3.70 8.87
C ASN A 315 -14.75 4.08 7.38
N LYS A 316 -15.64 4.99 7.01
CA LYS A 316 -15.80 5.51 5.64
C LYS A 316 -15.65 7.03 5.63
N CYS A 317 -15.05 7.56 4.57
CA CYS A 317 -14.94 9.00 4.37
C CYS A 317 -16.19 9.51 3.64
N VAL A 318 -17.03 10.25 4.36
CA VAL A 318 -18.30 10.81 3.87
C VAL A 318 -18.10 12.29 3.56
N PHE A 319 -18.58 12.74 2.40
CA PHE A 319 -18.46 14.14 1.97
C PHE A 319 -19.22 15.08 2.92
N VAL A 320 -18.59 16.20 3.27
CA VAL A 320 -19.21 17.25 4.06
C VAL A 320 -19.34 18.49 3.18
N GLU A 321 -20.57 18.94 2.94
CA GLU A 321 -20.79 20.23 2.29
C GLU A 321 -20.27 21.34 3.21
N ASN A 322 -19.22 22.04 2.77
CA ASN A 322 -18.72 23.22 3.47
C ASN A 322 -19.76 24.35 3.39
N ALA A 323 -20.60 24.49 4.42
CA ALA A 323 -21.51 25.63 4.59
C ALA A 323 -20.78 26.98 4.80
N ALA A 324 -19.45 27.00 4.83
CA ALA A 324 -18.64 28.19 5.14
C ALA A 324 -18.39 29.15 3.95
N ALA A 325 -18.73 28.78 2.72
CA ALA A 325 -18.49 29.64 1.55
C ALA A 325 -19.60 30.68 1.30
N HIS A 326 -20.75 30.60 1.98
CA HIS A 326 -21.86 31.55 1.78
C HIS A 326 -21.85 32.77 2.72
N TYR A 327 -20.94 32.84 3.70
CA TYR A 327 -20.92 33.93 4.69
C TYR A 327 -19.92 35.06 4.41
N GLN A 328 -19.11 34.99 3.34
CA GLN A 328 -18.19 36.08 3.00
C GLN A 328 -18.72 37.08 1.95
N LEU A 329 -19.83 36.78 1.26
CA LEU A 329 -20.44 37.75 0.33
C LEU A 329 -21.51 38.64 1.00
N GLY A 330 -22.15 38.19 2.08
CA GLY A 330 -23.17 38.96 2.80
C GLY A 330 -22.61 40.06 3.72
N GLY A 331 -21.42 39.83 4.31
CA GLY A 331 -20.80 40.79 5.24
C GLY A 331 -20.20 42.02 4.56
N PHE A 332 -19.67 41.88 3.35
CA PHE A 332 -19.08 43.00 2.61
C PHE A 332 -20.13 43.93 1.99
N VAL A 333 -21.28 43.39 1.57
CA VAL A 333 -22.38 44.21 1.02
C VAL A 333 -23.09 45.01 2.13
N ALA A 334 -23.22 44.45 3.34
CA ALA A 334 -23.82 45.16 4.47
C ALA A 334 -22.98 46.35 4.96
N PHE A 335 -21.63 46.24 4.93
CA PHE A 335 -20.75 47.33 5.36
C PHE A 335 -20.66 48.47 4.35
N VAL A 336 -20.77 48.19 3.04
CA VAL A 336 -20.79 49.22 2.00
C VAL A 336 -22.11 50.00 2.02
N CYS A 337 -23.25 49.35 2.28
CA CYS A 337 -24.53 50.04 2.38
C CYS A 337 -24.64 50.98 3.59
N PHE A 338 -23.99 50.67 4.72
CA PHE A 338 -24.00 51.54 5.91
C PHE A 338 -23.07 52.77 5.78
N GLN A 339 -22.05 52.72 4.92
CA GLN A 339 -21.18 53.87 4.68
C GLN A 339 -21.83 54.91 3.73
N PHE A 340 -22.75 54.49 2.85
CA PHE A 340 -23.45 55.41 1.95
C PHE A 340 -24.66 56.13 2.57
N THR A 341 -25.17 55.68 3.71
CA THR A 341 -26.28 56.37 4.42
C THR A 341 -25.80 57.48 5.37
N MET A 342 -24.51 57.56 5.67
CA MET A 342 -23.92 58.61 6.54
C MET A 342 -23.28 59.79 5.78
N ILE A 343 -23.35 59.80 4.44
CA ILE A 343 -22.84 60.91 3.60
C ILE A 343 -24.00 61.78 3.04
N LEU A 344 -25.25 61.42 3.33
CA LEU A 344 -26.45 62.16 2.92
C LEU A 344 -27.23 62.77 4.10
N TYR A 345 -26.51 63.35 5.07
CA TYR A 345 -27.09 64.27 6.06
C TYR A 345 -26.19 65.48 6.30
#